data_AF-A0A8J4DQL0-F1
#
_entry.id   AF-A0A8J4DQL0-F1
#
_cell.length_a   1.000
_cell.length_b   1.000
_cell.length_c   1.000
_cell.angle_alpha   90.00
_cell.angle_beta   90.00
_cell.angle_gamma   90.00
#
_symmetry.space_group_name_H-M   'P 1'
#
loop_
_entity.id
_entity.type
_entity.pdbx_description
1 polymer ?
#
loop_
_entity_poly.entity_id
_entity_poly.type
_entity_poly.pdbx_seq_one_letter_code
_entity_poly.pdbx_strand_id
1 'polypeptide(L)'
;MGRPRGFDEEAVTAAAAALFAARAYDGVGVDDLVQQLGVHRNSLYKTFGSKRGLYLVALRWYSRHVLVPLADRLATGADTERCIADLVGRNDLDLLLLAAVERAPADAEVASVVAETLQLLQRALDRASADRGRITLSEILGERLRARAVFAPSDDDSVD
;
A
#
# COMPACT_ATOMS: atom_id res chain seq x y z
N MET A 1 0.89 37.20 -13.87
CA MET A 1 0.27 35.90 -14.20
C MET A 1 0.43 34.97 -13.01
N GLY A 2 -0.67 34.60 -12.36
CA GLY A 2 -0.64 33.78 -11.14
C GLY A 2 -0.25 32.35 -11.45
N ARG A 3 0.82 31.85 -10.81
CA ARG A 3 1.12 30.42 -10.78
C ARG A 3 -0.10 29.73 -10.16
N PRO A 4 -0.78 28.79 -10.84
CA PRO A 4 -1.93 28.14 -10.23
C PRO A 4 -1.43 27.45 -8.96
N ARG A 5 -2.10 27.72 -7.83
CA ARG A 5 -1.88 27.02 -6.56
C ARG A 5 -2.33 25.57 -6.75
N GLY A 6 -1.49 24.75 -7.37
CA GLY A 6 -1.64 23.30 -7.45
C GLY A 6 -0.88 22.63 -6.31
N PHE A 7 -1.43 21.55 -5.79
CA PHE A 7 -0.69 20.65 -4.89
C PHE A 7 0.22 19.73 -5.73
N ASP A 8 1.22 19.14 -5.09
CA ASP A 8 2.03 18.11 -5.72
C ASP A 8 1.24 16.79 -5.73
N GLU A 9 0.80 16.37 -6.92
CA GLU A 9 -0.04 15.18 -7.09
C GLU A 9 0.67 13.90 -6.63
N GLU A 10 1.99 13.80 -6.80
CA GLU A 10 2.77 12.64 -6.39
C GLU A 10 2.90 12.58 -4.86
N ALA A 11 3.21 13.72 -4.23
CA ALA A 11 3.26 13.80 -2.77
C ALA A 11 1.91 13.48 -2.12
N VAL A 12 0.81 13.98 -2.70
CA VAL A 12 -0.56 13.69 -2.23
C VAL A 12 -0.91 12.22 -2.43
N THR A 13 -0.50 11.62 -3.55
CA THR A 13 -0.72 10.19 -3.81
C THR A 13 0.04 9.32 -2.81
N ALA A 14 1.31 9.64 -2.53
CA ALA A 14 2.13 8.92 -1.56
C ALA A 14 1.54 9.01 -0.14
N ALA A 15 1.12 10.21 0.28
CA ALA A 15 0.48 10.42 1.57
C ALA A 15 -0.88 9.70 1.68
N ALA A 16 -1.68 9.69 0.60
CA ALA A 16 -2.91 8.92 0.55
C ALA A 16 -2.66 7.42 0.68
N ALA A 17 -1.63 6.88 0.00
CA ALA A 17 -1.24 5.48 0.12
C ALA A 17 -0.88 5.11 1.57
N ALA A 18 -0.11 5.94 2.26
CA ALA A 18 0.23 5.74 3.67
C ALA A 18 -1.01 5.76 4.57
N LEU A 19 -1.93 6.72 4.36
CA LEU A 19 -3.15 6.82 5.14
C LEU A 19 -4.07 5.60 4.95
N PHE A 20 -4.23 5.13 3.71
CA PHE A 20 -4.99 3.91 3.43
C PHE A 20 -4.30 2.64 3.97
N ALA A 21 -2.97 2.58 3.98
CA ALA A 21 -2.22 1.48 4.60
C ALA A 21 -2.45 1.41 6.12
N ALA A 22 -2.62 2.57 6.76
CA ALA A 22 -2.89 2.66 8.19
C ALA A 22 -4.35 2.31 8.52
N ARG A 23 -5.31 2.99 7.88
CA ARG A 23 -6.74 2.99 8.29
C ARG A 23 -7.68 2.22 7.35
N ALA A 24 -7.14 1.52 6.36
CA ALA A 24 -7.88 0.80 5.33
C ALA A 24 -8.77 1.73 4.48
N TYR A 25 -9.51 1.18 3.49
CA TYR A 25 -10.27 2.05 2.59
C TYR A 25 -11.45 2.71 3.31
N ASP A 26 -12.26 1.93 4.02
CA ASP A 26 -13.49 2.44 4.64
C ASP A 26 -13.23 3.30 5.88
N GLY A 27 -12.11 3.09 6.58
CA GLY A 27 -11.71 3.90 7.75
C GLY A 27 -11.17 5.29 7.43
N VAL A 28 -11.09 5.68 6.15
CA VAL A 28 -10.60 6.99 5.70
C VAL A 28 -11.73 7.80 5.05
N GLY A 29 -12.23 8.85 5.70
CA GLY A 29 -13.21 9.77 5.12
C GLY A 29 -12.61 10.71 4.07
N VAL A 30 -13.47 11.36 3.27
CA VAL A 30 -12.99 12.43 2.38
C VAL A 30 -12.52 13.66 3.18
N ASP A 31 -13.17 13.93 4.32
CA ASP A 31 -12.71 14.98 5.24
C ASP A 31 -11.34 14.67 5.82
N ASP A 32 -11.08 13.41 6.22
CA ASP A 32 -9.75 12.95 6.62
C ASP A 32 -8.72 13.22 5.51
N LEU A 33 -9.04 12.87 4.25
CA LEU A 33 -8.14 13.09 3.10
C LEU A 33 -7.85 14.59 2.89
N VAL A 34 -8.86 15.44 2.94
CA VAL A 34 -8.69 16.89 2.79
C VAL A 34 -7.80 17.46 3.88
N GLN A 35 -8.03 17.05 5.13
CA GLN A 35 -7.27 17.52 6.28
C GLN A 35 -5.83 17.00 6.28
N GLN A 36 -5.64 15.70 6.10
CA GLN A 36 -4.33 15.04 6.21
C GLN A 36 -3.43 15.30 4.99
N LEU A 37 -4.02 15.47 3.79
CA LEU A 37 -3.25 15.71 2.56
C LEU A 37 -3.05 17.21 2.30
N GLY A 38 -3.69 18.10 3.08
CA GLY A 38 -3.59 19.55 2.91
C GLY A 38 -4.14 20.05 1.58
N VAL A 39 -5.11 19.33 0.99
CA VAL A 39 -5.72 19.65 -0.31
C VAL A 39 -7.15 20.13 -0.14
N HIS A 40 -7.58 21.05 -1.00
CA HIS A 40 -9.00 21.40 -1.05
C HIS A 40 -9.83 20.27 -1.66
N ARG A 41 -11.02 20.02 -1.09
CA ARG A 41 -11.99 19.01 -1.57
C ARG A 41 -12.26 19.11 -3.07
N ASN A 42 -12.46 20.32 -3.58
CA ASN A 42 -12.74 20.52 -5.01
C ASN A 42 -11.53 20.15 -5.89
N SER A 43 -10.31 20.48 -5.46
CA SER A 43 -9.10 20.09 -6.19
C SER A 43 -8.89 18.58 -6.16
N LEU A 44 -9.15 17.92 -5.03
CA LEU A 44 -9.09 16.45 -4.90
C LEU A 44 -10.04 15.78 -5.90
N TYR A 45 -11.31 16.18 -5.94
CA TYR A 45 -12.26 15.60 -6.90
C TYR A 45 -11.96 15.97 -8.35
N LYS A 46 -11.46 17.18 -8.61
CA LYS A 46 -11.05 17.59 -9.96
C LYS A 46 -9.91 16.73 -10.50
N THR A 47 -8.93 16.38 -9.66
CA THR A 47 -7.76 15.59 -10.06
C THR A 47 -8.05 14.09 -10.06
N PHE A 48 -8.66 13.57 -9.00
CA PHE A 48 -8.82 12.13 -8.77
C PHE A 48 -10.23 11.59 -9.03
N GLY A 49 -11.20 12.47 -9.30
CA GLY A 49 -12.60 12.14 -9.56
C GLY A 49 -13.40 11.72 -8.33
N SER A 50 -12.82 10.88 -7.47
CA SER A 50 -13.48 10.32 -6.29
C SER A 50 -12.45 9.79 -5.27
N LYS A 51 -12.91 9.45 -4.06
CA LYS A 51 -12.10 8.69 -3.09
C LYS A 51 -11.62 7.37 -3.68
N ARG A 52 -12.48 6.65 -4.42
CA ARG A 52 -12.12 5.42 -5.15
C ARG A 52 -11.00 5.70 -6.16
N GLY A 53 -11.11 6.78 -6.92
CA GLY A 53 -10.09 7.16 -7.91
C GLY A 53 -8.75 7.47 -7.27
N LEU A 54 -8.73 8.25 -6.18
CA LEU A 54 -7.52 8.50 -5.40
C LEU A 54 -6.94 7.20 -4.83
N TYR A 55 -7.78 6.32 -4.30
CA TYR A 55 -7.36 5.02 -3.77
C TYR A 55 -6.68 4.15 -4.84
N LEU A 56 -7.24 4.06 -6.04
CA LEU A 56 -6.64 3.31 -7.14
C LEU A 56 -5.28 3.89 -7.56
N VAL A 57 -5.17 5.22 -7.64
CA VAL A 57 -3.91 5.89 -7.95
C VAL A 57 -2.87 5.63 -6.84
N ALA A 58 -3.28 5.73 -5.57
CA ALA A 58 -2.45 5.44 -4.42
C ALA A 58 -1.97 3.98 -4.37
N LEU A 59 -2.85 3.01 -4.64
CA LEU A 59 -2.51 1.59 -4.68
C LEU A 59 -1.50 1.28 -5.81
N ARG A 60 -1.71 1.84 -7.01
CA ARG A 60 -0.78 1.71 -8.14
C ARG A 60 0.57 2.36 -7.82
N TRP A 61 0.56 3.54 -7.22
CA TRP A 61 1.77 4.23 -6.77
C TRP A 61 2.53 3.40 -5.75
N TYR A 62 1.84 2.83 -4.77
CA TYR A 62 2.42 1.99 -3.73
C TYR A 62 3.06 0.72 -4.31
N SER A 63 2.35 0.03 -5.20
CA SER A 63 2.92 -1.10 -5.92
C SER A 63 4.22 -0.71 -6.64
N ARG A 64 4.19 0.39 -7.41
CA ARG A 64 5.33 0.84 -8.22
C ARG A 64 6.54 1.33 -7.41
N HIS A 65 6.32 2.03 -6.29
CA HIS A 65 7.41 2.71 -5.57
C HIS A 65 7.86 2.00 -4.30
N VAL A 66 7.03 1.10 -3.75
CA VAL A 66 7.37 0.32 -2.55
C VAL A 66 7.65 -1.13 -2.94
N LEU A 67 6.73 -1.78 -3.65
CA LEU A 67 6.77 -3.22 -3.84
C LEU A 67 7.59 -3.68 -5.05
N VAL A 68 7.56 -2.95 -6.16
CA VAL A 68 8.39 -3.26 -7.34
C VAL A 68 9.90 -3.19 -7.00
N PRO A 69 10.42 -2.12 -6.36
CA PRO A 69 11.84 -2.07 -6.02
C PRO A 69 12.27 -3.19 -5.06
N LEU A 70 11.37 -3.57 -4.15
CA LEU A 70 11.60 -4.70 -3.25
C LEU A 70 11.65 -6.03 -4.03
N ALA A 71 10.69 -6.25 -4.92
CA ALA A 71 10.64 -7.44 -5.78
C ALA A 71 11.89 -7.56 -6.67
N ASP A 72 12.37 -6.44 -7.22
CA ASP A 72 13.60 -6.42 -8.03
C ASP A 72 14.83 -6.82 -7.20
N ARG A 73 14.97 -6.27 -5.98
CA ARG A 73 16.05 -6.65 -5.05
C ARG A 73 16.01 -8.14 -4.72
N LEU A 74 14.83 -8.67 -4.39
CA LEU A 74 14.63 -10.11 -4.18
C LEU A 74 15.02 -10.94 -5.40
N ALA A 75 14.57 -10.55 -6.59
CA ALA A 75 14.82 -11.30 -7.83
C ALA A 75 16.31 -11.35 -8.20
N THR A 76 17.09 -10.33 -7.82
CA THR A 76 18.55 -10.30 -8.02
C THR A 76 19.34 -11.04 -6.93
N GLY A 77 18.67 -11.51 -5.87
CA GLY A 77 19.31 -12.13 -4.71
C GLY A 77 20.07 -11.14 -3.82
N ALA A 78 19.97 -9.84 -4.07
CA ALA A 78 20.61 -8.79 -3.28
C ALA A 78 19.88 -8.63 -1.94
N ASP A 79 20.60 -8.85 -0.83
CA ASP A 79 20.09 -8.74 0.54
C ASP A 79 18.77 -9.50 0.79
N THR A 80 18.63 -10.72 0.25
CA THR A 80 17.38 -11.51 0.34
C THR A 80 16.82 -11.60 1.75
N GLU A 81 17.67 -11.93 2.74
CA GLU A 81 17.26 -12.03 4.15
C GLU A 81 16.71 -10.69 4.67
N ARG A 82 17.34 -9.57 4.28
CA ARG A 82 16.87 -8.24 4.66
C ARG A 82 15.56 -7.88 3.98
N CYS A 83 15.41 -8.19 2.69
CA CYS A 83 14.18 -7.95 1.96
C CYS A 83 13.01 -8.76 2.53
N ILE A 84 13.24 -10.01 2.91
CA ILE A 84 12.23 -10.85 3.58
C ILE A 84 11.91 -10.27 4.97
N ALA A 85 12.91 -9.86 5.73
CA ALA A 85 12.69 -9.20 7.01
C ALA A 85 11.91 -7.89 6.87
N ASP A 86 12.15 -7.11 5.82
CA ASP A 86 11.40 -5.89 5.52
C ASP A 86 9.94 -6.23 5.14
N LEU A 87 9.69 -7.26 4.33
CA LEU A 87 8.33 -7.72 4.00
C LEU A 87 7.52 -8.19 5.23
N VAL A 88 8.17 -8.90 6.15
CA VAL A 88 7.50 -9.45 7.35
C VAL A 88 7.36 -8.38 8.43
N GLY A 89 8.43 -7.61 8.66
CA GLY A 89 8.58 -6.71 9.79
C GLY A 89 8.10 -5.28 9.55
N ARG A 90 8.02 -4.83 8.30
CA ARG A 90 7.51 -3.49 7.95
C ARG A 90 6.05 -3.56 7.51
N ASN A 91 5.40 -2.39 7.48
CA ASN A 91 4.05 -2.20 6.94
C ASN A 91 4.06 -2.08 5.41
N ASP A 92 5.11 -2.54 4.72
CA ASP A 92 5.30 -2.42 3.27
C ASP A 92 4.32 -3.29 2.46
N LEU A 93 3.62 -4.25 3.10
CA LEU A 93 2.56 -5.04 2.50
C LEU A 93 1.14 -4.60 2.91
N ASP A 94 1.01 -3.66 3.84
CA ASP A 94 -0.28 -3.41 4.51
C ASP A 94 -1.34 -2.90 3.55
N LEU A 95 -1.00 -1.96 2.67
CA LEU A 95 -1.96 -1.46 1.70
C LEU A 95 -2.41 -2.56 0.73
N LEU A 96 -1.48 -3.41 0.28
CA LEU A 96 -1.78 -4.51 -0.62
C LEU A 96 -2.69 -5.55 0.06
N LEU A 97 -2.38 -5.92 1.31
CA LEU A 97 -3.16 -6.86 2.11
C LEU A 97 -4.58 -6.36 2.35
N LEU A 98 -4.74 -5.11 2.77
CA LEU A 98 -6.07 -4.49 2.98
C LEU A 98 -6.84 -4.39 1.67
N ALA A 99 -6.17 -4.00 0.57
CA ALA A 99 -6.79 -3.95 -0.74
C ALA A 99 -7.31 -5.32 -1.19
N ALA A 100 -6.54 -6.38 -0.96
CA ALA A 100 -6.92 -7.75 -1.28
C ALA A 100 -8.15 -8.23 -0.51
N VAL A 101 -8.27 -7.86 0.76
CA VAL A 101 -9.35 -8.32 1.65
C VAL A 101 -10.61 -7.48 1.51
N GLU A 102 -10.50 -6.15 1.52
CA GLU A 102 -11.67 -5.26 1.63
C GLU A 102 -12.23 -4.82 0.27
N ARG A 103 -11.35 -4.58 -0.72
CA ARG A 103 -11.74 -3.88 -1.95
C ARG A 103 -11.73 -4.78 -3.18
N ALA A 104 -10.75 -5.66 -3.32
CA ALA A 104 -10.65 -6.56 -4.47
C ALA A 104 -11.93 -7.39 -4.73
N PRO A 105 -12.67 -7.90 -3.73
CA PRO A 105 -13.89 -8.67 -3.98
C PRO A 105 -15.01 -7.87 -4.67
N ALA A 106 -15.03 -6.54 -4.52
CA ALA A 106 -16.08 -5.65 -5.00
C ALA A 106 -15.60 -4.67 -6.08
N ASP A 107 -14.32 -4.72 -6.48
CA ASP A 107 -13.70 -3.75 -7.37
C ASP A 107 -12.66 -4.43 -8.27
N ALA A 108 -13.04 -4.68 -9.52
CA ALA A 108 -12.23 -5.44 -10.47
C ALA A 108 -10.88 -4.75 -10.80
N GLU A 109 -10.83 -3.41 -10.80
CA GLU A 109 -9.57 -2.70 -11.02
C GLU A 109 -8.61 -2.87 -9.85
N VAL A 110 -9.13 -2.84 -8.62
CA VAL A 110 -8.32 -3.11 -7.42
C VAL A 110 -7.85 -4.56 -7.44
N ALA A 111 -8.73 -5.51 -7.78
CA ALA A 111 -8.38 -6.93 -7.90
C ALA A 111 -7.25 -7.16 -8.91
N SER A 112 -7.27 -6.47 -10.06
CA SER A 112 -6.20 -6.56 -11.07
C SER A 112 -4.85 -6.11 -10.49
N VAL A 113 -4.81 -4.91 -9.87
CA VAL A 113 -3.58 -4.37 -9.30
C VAL A 113 -3.03 -5.28 -8.19
N VAL A 114 -3.92 -5.81 -7.34
CA VAL A 114 -3.54 -6.77 -6.28
C VAL A 114 -2.96 -8.05 -6.88
N ALA A 115 -3.65 -8.65 -7.84
CA ALA A 115 -3.22 -9.91 -8.47
C ALA A 115 -1.87 -9.74 -9.20
N GLU A 116 -1.70 -8.67 -9.96
CA GLU A 116 -0.45 -8.36 -10.65
C GLU A 116 0.71 -8.18 -9.66
N THR A 117 0.48 -7.45 -8.57
CA THR A 117 1.52 -7.19 -7.56
C THR A 117 1.88 -8.47 -6.79
N LEU A 118 0.91 -9.30 -6.44
CA LEU A 118 1.17 -10.60 -5.79
C LEU A 118 1.93 -11.56 -6.72
N GLN A 119 1.59 -11.60 -8.00
CA GLN A 119 2.32 -12.39 -8.99
C GLN A 119 3.78 -11.91 -9.15
N LEU A 120 4.00 -10.60 -9.12
CA LEU A 120 5.36 -10.04 -9.14
C LEU A 120 6.17 -10.51 -7.93
N LEU A 121 5.63 -10.36 -6.72
CA LEU A 121 6.28 -10.77 -5.48
C LEU A 121 6.55 -12.28 -5.45
N GLN A 122 5.59 -13.09 -5.88
CA GLN A 122 5.76 -14.54 -5.96
C GLN A 122 6.93 -14.92 -6.88
N ARG A 123 6.98 -14.35 -8.10
CA ARG A 123 8.07 -14.62 -9.05
C ARG A 123 9.43 -14.18 -8.52
N ALA A 124 9.48 -13.07 -7.79
CA ALA A 124 10.72 -12.60 -7.16
C ALA A 124 11.20 -13.56 -6.07
N LEU A 125 10.29 -14.02 -5.20
CA LEU A 125 10.59 -15.00 -4.16
C LEU A 125 10.98 -16.37 -4.72
N ASP A 126 10.34 -16.82 -5.79
CA ASP A 126 10.68 -18.09 -6.46
C ASP A 126 12.11 -18.08 -6.99
N ARG A 127 12.54 -16.94 -7.55
CA ARG A 127 13.93 -16.74 -7.99
C ARG A 127 14.91 -16.70 -6.82
N ALA A 128 14.56 -15.98 -5.76
CA ALA A 128 15.41 -15.86 -4.57
C ALA A 128 15.57 -17.19 -3.80
N SER A 129 14.52 -18.02 -3.79
CA SER A 129 14.46 -19.27 -3.01
C SER A 129 15.12 -20.47 -3.68
N ALA A 130 15.51 -20.35 -4.97
CA ALA A 130 16.27 -21.40 -5.67
C ALA A 130 17.58 -21.76 -4.94
N ASP A 131 18.14 -20.82 -4.16
CA ASP A 131 19.48 -20.94 -3.56
C ASP A 131 19.51 -21.12 -2.03
N ARG A 132 18.41 -20.89 -1.27
CA ARG A 132 18.46 -20.75 0.21
C ARG A 132 17.33 -21.40 1.03
N GLY A 133 16.56 -22.31 0.44
CA GLY A 133 15.41 -22.95 1.10
C GLY A 133 14.10 -22.21 0.80
N ARG A 134 12.97 -22.91 0.96
CA ARG A 134 11.68 -22.48 0.41
C ARG A 134 10.94 -21.55 1.38
N ILE A 135 11.05 -20.24 1.19
CA ILE A 135 10.15 -19.25 1.81
C ILE A 135 9.08 -18.89 0.78
N THR A 136 7.81 -19.00 1.16
CA THR A 136 6.68 -18.76 0.28
C THR A 136 6.04 -17.40 0.55
N LEU A 137 5.45 -16.80 -0.49
CA LEU A 137 4.67 -15.57 -0.32
C LEU A 137 3.51 -15.79 0.67
N SER A 138 2.90 -16.97 0.69
CA SER A 138 1.84 -17.32 1.64
C SER A 138 2.29 -17.25 3.10
N GLU A 139 3.51 -17.70 3.42
CA GLU A 139 4.06 -17.61 4.78
C GLU A 139 4.28 -16.15 5.17
N ILE A 140 4.90 -15.36 4.28
CA ILE A 140 5.13 -13.92 4.49
C ILE A 140 3.82 -13.17 4.73
N LEU A 141 2.82 -13.37 3.85
CA LEU A 141 1.51 -12.73 3.99
C LEU A 141 0.80 -13.16 5.28
N GLY A 142 0.91 -14.44 5.66
CA GLY A 142 0.33 -14.97 6.89
C GLY A 142 0.97 -14.42 8.16
N GLU A 143 2.30 -14.27 8.18
CA GLU A 143 3.03 -13.62 9.27
C GLU A 143 2.65 -12.13 9.37
N ARG A 144 2.61 -11.42 8.24
CA ARG A 144 2.25 -10.00 8.23
C ARG A 144 0.81 -9.76 8.67
N LEU A 145 -0.13 -10.59 8.21
CA LEU A 145 -1.53 -10.54 8.65
C LEU A 145 -1.64 -10.73 10.17
N ARG A 146 -0.90 -11.71 10.73
CA ARG A 146 -0.84 -11.92 12.18
C ARG A 146 -0.26 -10.71 12.92
N ALA A 147 0.85 -10.16 12.43
CA ALA A 147 1.48 -8.97 13.04
C ALA A 147 0.52 -7.77 13.07
N ARG A 148 -0.28 -7.59 12.02
CA ARG A 148 -1.29 -6.53 11.96
C ARG A 148 -2.47 -6.76 12.91
N ALA A 149 -2.90 -8.00 13.10
CA ALA A 149 -4.00 -8.32 14.03
C ALA A 149 -3.63 -8.08 15.51
N VAL A 150 -2.34 -8.20 15.86
CA VAL A 150 -1.85 -7.98 17.23
C VAL A 150 -1.62 -6.49 17.54
N PHE A 151 -1.36 -5.67 16.52
CA PHE A 151 -1.26 -4.21 16.62
C PHE A 151 -2.61 -3.54 16.30
N ALA A 152 -3.63 -3.76 17.13
CA ALA A 152 -4.76 -2.83 17.17
C ALA A 152 -4.31 -1.60 17.98
N PRO A 153 -4.38 -0.36 17.45
CA PRO A 153 -4.16 0.81 18.28
C PRO A 153 -5.20 0.82 19.39
N SER A 154 -4.76 0.88 20.64
CA SER A 154 -5.61 1.20 21.78
C SER A 154 -6.28 2.55 21.52
N ASP A 155 -7.61 2.60 21.59
CA ASP A 155 -8.46 3.79 21.42
C ASP A 155 -8.24 4.89 22.51
N ASP A 156 -7.02 5.04 23.07
CA ASP A 156 -6.78 5.81 24.30
C ASP A 156 -6.17 7.21 24.08
N ASP A 157 -6.10 7.70 22.84
CA ASP A 157 -5.76 9.11 22.56
C ASP A 157 -7.02 9.96 22.27
N SER A 158 -8.10 9.71 23.01
CA SER A 158 -9.15 10.71 23.20
C SER A 158 -8.64 11.78 24.15
N VAL A 159 -8.20 12.88 23.54
CA VAL A 159 -7.83 14.16 24.16
C VAL A 159 -8.88 14.58 25.20
N ASP A 160 -8.43 14.76 26.45
CA ASP A 160 -8.97 15.72 27.42
C ASP A 160 -8.07 16.97 27.43
#